data_AF-A0A950NCY1-F1
#
_entry.id   AF-A0A950NCY1-F1
#
_cell.length_a   1.000
_cell.length_b   1.000
_cell.length_c   1.000
_cell.angle_alpha   90.00
_cell.angle_beta   90.00
_cell.angle_gamma   90.00
#
_symmetry.space_group_name_H-M   'P 1'
#
loop_
_entity.id
_entity.type
_entity.pdbx_description
1 polymer ?
#
loop_
_entity_poly.entity_id
_entity_poly.type
_entity_poly.pdbx_seq_one_letter_code
_entity_poly.pdbx_strand_id
1 'polypeptide(L)'
;MSELLVVFVIIFIIYGAGWIWQTVNDILRDSNRGTWAAGPGTRPARVLLGGHDLSDLARSWQRFAEQRRGDLHARQLFQSPKVSFVHQGARALLTIYEAGDNAGPLHTQLTYTVPEGWPYRLEIYPQRRPDDASSSVNDVRLGDPEFDARYVVKANDERFARDFLDGAARQAVEDLRRLTGNDRILVSLNPSRLMIRKESVIDAPETLESLADLGGRLHDRVDLLWQRASGIEILDEPETPAATGDVVCQICGSKIEPEAKVVCRRCGTPHHEDCWAFNGRCSTYACGEKRFAPKN
;
A
#
# COMPACT_ATOMS: atom_id res chain seq x y z
N MET A 1 -30.93 -36.50 23.92
CA MET A 1 -29.56 -36.86 24.37
C MET A 1 -28.49 -36.68 23.29
N SER A 2 -28.81 -36.86 22.00
CA SER A 2 -27.86 -36.73 20.89
C SER A 2 -27.32 -35.31 20.67
N GLU A 3 -28.16 -34.27 20.79
CA GLU A 3 -27.74 -32.88 20.48
C GLU A 3 -26.73 -32.29 21.48
N LEU A 4 -26.86 -32.63 22.76
CA LEU A 4 -25.92 -32.19 23.80
C LEU A 4 -24.51 -32.76 23.58
N LEU A 5 -24.40 -33.98 23.08
CA LEU A 5 -23.11 -34.62 22.81
C LEU A 5 -22.38 -33.96 21.64
N VAL A 6 -23.10 -33.52 20.60
CA VAL A 6 -22.53 -32.78 19.47
C VAL A 6 -21.95 -31.43 19.92
N VAL A 7 -22.67 -30.71 20.78
CA VAL A 7 -22.20 -29.42 21.33
C VAL A 7 -20.94 -29.61 22.17
N PHE A 8 -20.88 -30.65 23.01
CA PHE A 8 -19.68 -30.94 23.80
C PHE A 8 -18.47 -31.32 22.95
N VAL A 9 -18.64 -32.08 21.87
CA VAL A 9 -17.54 -32.42 20.95
C VAL A 9 -17.02 -31.18 20.22
N ILE A 10 -17.89 -30.29 19.76
CA ILE A 10 -17.48 -29.04 19.10
C ILE A 10 -16.72 -28.14 20.07
N ILE A 11 -17.20 -27.98 21.30
CA ILE A 11 -16.50 -27.23 22.36
C ILE A 11 -15.14 -27.88 22.64
N PHE A 12 -15.08 -29.21 22.79
CA PHE A 12 -13.83 -29.90 23.07
C PHE A 12 -12.81 -29.78 21.92
N ILE A 13 -13.24 -29.76 20.67
CA ILE A 13 -12.36 -29.54 19.52
C ILE A 13 -11.84 -28.10 19.50
N ILE A 14 -12.72 -27.10 19.72
CA ILE A 14 -12.33 -25.68 19.70
C ILE A 14 -11.36 -25.36 20.85
N TYR A 15 -11.69 -25.78 22.07
CA TYR A 15 -10.87 -25.50 23.25
C TYR A 15 -9.68 -26.45 23.39
N GLY A 16 -9.82 -27.71 22.97
CA GLY A 16 -8.73 -28.69 22.96
C GLY A 16 -7.65 -28.35 21.93
N ALA A 17 -8.02 -27.89 20.73
CA ALA A 17 -7.04 -27.43 19.74
C ALA A 17 -6.31 -26.17 20.22
N GLY A 18 -7.00 -25.25 20.88
CA GLY A 18 -6.39 -24.08 21.51
C GLY A 18 -5.37 -24.46 22.59
N TRP A 19 -5.73 -25.40 23.49
CA TRP A 19 -4.85 -25.87 24.56
C TRP A 19 -3.66 -26.68 24.05
N ILE A 20 -3.85 -27.56 23.05
CA ILE A 20 -2.75 -28.29 22.41
C ILE A 20 -1.80 -27.31 21.73
N TRP A 21 -2.31 -26.29 21.05
CA TRP A 21 -1.47 -25.28 20.40
C TRP A 21 -0.71 -24.42 21.42
N GLN A 22 -1.36 -24.01 22.52
CA GLN A 22 -0.71 -23.29 23.62
C GLN A 22 0.37 -24.14 24.29
N THR A 23 0.07 -25.43 24.52
CA THR A 23 1.01 -26.39 25.11
C THR A 23 2.18 -26.67 24.18
N VAL A 24 1.98 -26.80 22.87
CA VAL A 24 3.08 -26.92 21.90
C VAL A 24 3.91 -25.63 21.86
N ASN A 25 3.27 -24.47 21.88
CA ASN A 25 3.97 -23.19 21.90
C ASN A 25 4.76 -22.99 23.19
N ASP A 26 4.24 -23.41 24.34
CA ASP A 26 4.91 -23.35 25.64
C ASP A 26 6.00 -24.42 25.77
N ILE A 27 5.80 -25.65 25.26
CA ILE A 27 6.85 -26.69 25.17
C ILE A 27 7.98 -26.22 24.26
N LEU A 28 7.68 -25.53 23.15
CA LEU A 28 8.71 -24.96 22.29
C LEU A 28 9.39 -23.76 22.95
N ARG A 29 8.66 -22.93 23.69
CA ARG A 29 9.21 -21.82 24.48
C ARG A 29 10.10 -22.32 25.62
N ASP A 30 9.73 -23.43 26.25
CA ASP A 30 10.48 -24.11 27.30
C ASP A 30 11.62 -24.96 26.73
N SER A 31 11.53 -25.47 25.50
CA SER A 31 12.68 -26.05 24.80
C SER A 31 13.73 -24.99 24.48
N ASN A 32 13.30 -23.72 24.30
CA ASN A 32 14.17 -22.56 24.13
C ASN A 32 14.62 -21.91 25.44
N ARG A 33 13.86 -22.07 26.54
CA ARG A 33 14.25 -21.63 27.90
C ARG A 33 15.00 -22.68 28.69
N GLY A 34 14.95 -23.92 28.25
CA GLY A 34 15.70 -25.05 28.77
C GLY A 34 17.17 -24.81 28.57
N THR A 35 17.77 -24.21 29.60
CA THR A 35 19.16 -24.36 30.00
C THR A 35 19.55 -25.84 30.00
N TRP A 36 19.82 -26.39 28.82
CA TRP A 36 20.88 -27.36 28.70
C TRP A 36 22.14 -26.61 29.10
N ALA A 37 22.99 -27.24 29.90
CA ALA A 37 24.33 -26.78 30.22
C ALA A 37 25.20 -26.74 28.94
N ALA A 38 24.83 -25.86 28.01
CA ALA A 38 25.63 -25.42 26.91
C ALA A 38 26.80 -24.68 27.54
N GLY A 39 27.99 -25.27 27.46
CA GLY A 39 29.21 -24.61 27.89
C GLY A 39 29.31 -23.19 27.29
N PRO A 40 30.08 -22.29 27.92
CA PRO A 40 30.28 -20.94 27.40
C PRO A 40 30.82 -21.01 25.96
N GLY A 41 29.92 -20.81 24.98
CA GLY A 41 30.26 -20.92 23.56
C GLY A 41 29.13 -21.35 22.62
N THR A 42 28.07 -22.02 23.09
CA THR A 42 27.00 -22.48 22.18
C THR A 42 26.01 -21.37 21.86
N ARG A 43 26.00 -20.93 20.59
CA ARG A 43 25.01 -19.95 20.10
C ARG A 43 23.60 -20.57 20.13
N PRO A 44 22.55 -19.81 20.50
CA PRO A 44 21.17 -20.29 20.47
C PRO A 44 20.80 -20.77 19.05
N ALA A 45 19.99 -21.82 18.97
CA ALA A 45 19.50 -22.35 17.71
C ALA A 45 18.74 -21.27 16.93
N ARG A 46 19.20 -20.97 15.71
CA ARG A 46 18.57 -19.99 14.84
C ARG A 46 17.35 -20.60 14.17
N VAL A 47 16.20 -19.93 14.28
CA VAL A 47 15.00 -20.30 13.52
C VAL A 47 15.11 -19.64 12.15
N LEU A 48 15.04 -20.45 11.10
CA LEU A 48 15.21 -20.01 9.72
C LEU A 48 13.87 -19.99 8.98
N LEU A 49 13.63 -18.95 8.19
CA LEU A 49 12.54 -18.87 7.21
C LEU A 49 13.15 -18.66 5.83
N GLY A 50 13.06 -19.67 4.95
CA GLY A 50 13.71 -19.61 3.63
C GLY A 50 15.24 -19.50 3.69
N GLY A 51 15.86 -19.93 4.79
CA GLY A 51 17.30 -19.76 5.03
C GLY A 51 17.70 -18.44 5.73
N HIS A 52 16.74 -17.54 6.01
CA HIS A 52 17.00 -16.27 6.71
C HIS A 52 16.76 -16.41 8.22
N ASP A 53 17.64 -15.83 9.03
CA ASP A 53 17.44 -15.73 10.48
C ASP A 53 16.22 -14.86 10.78
N LEU A 54 15.21 -15.43 11.46
CA LEU A 54 13.96 -14.72 11.78
C LEU A 54 14.19 -13.46 12.61
N SER A 55 15.24 -13.40 13.43
CA SER A 55 15.54 -12.23 14.26
C SER A 55 16.11 -11.09 13.42
N ASP A 56 16.99 -11.40 12.46
CA ASP A 56 17.51 -10.42 11.51
C ASP A 56 16.39 -9.88 10.63
N LEU A 57 15.56 -10.79 10.09
CA LEU A 57 14.39 -10.45 9.29
C LEU A 57 13.43 -9.53 10.06
N ALA A 58 13.09 -9.86 11.31
CA ALA A 58 12.21 -9.05 12.15
C ALA A 58 12.79 -7.64 12.39
N ARG A 59 14.09 -7.53 12.66
CA ARG A 59 14.76 -6.22 12.84
C ARG A 59 14.68 -5.36 11.59
N SER A 60 14.94 -5.93 10.42
CA SER A 60 14.91 -5.18 9.16
C SER A 60 13.50 -4.71 8.81
N TRP A 61 12.49 -5.55 9.01
CA TRP A 61 11.09 -5.18 8.79
C TRP A 61 10.60 -4.14 9.80
N GLN A 62 11.09 -4.17 11.04
CA GLN A 62 10.82 -3.14 12.02
C GLN A 62 11.41 -1.78 11.59
N ARG A 63 12.67 -1.75 11.15
CA ARG A 63 13.29 -0.52 10.64
C ARG A 63 12.52 0.06 9.46
N PHE A 64 12.13 -0.79 8.51
CA PHE A 64 11.28 -0.37 7.39
C PHE A 64 9.95 0.24 7.87
N ALA A 65 9.29 -0.37 8.85
CA ALA A 65 8.06 0.16 9.43
C ALA A 65 8.28 1.55 10.05
N GLU A 66 9.35 1.73 10.82
CA GLU A 66 9.71 3.02 11.42
C GLU A 66 9.97 4.10 10.35
N GLN A 67 10.72 3.78 9.30
CA GLN A 67 11.01 4.69 8.18
C GLN A 67 9.74 5.11 7.43
N ARG A 68 8.81 4.17 7.19
CA ARG A 68 7.53 4.44 6.53
C ARG A 68 6.44 4.97 7.45
N ARG A 69 6.74 5.17 8.74
CA ARG A 69 5.73 5.50 9.78
C ARG A 69 4.54 4.53 9.74
N GLY A 70 4.84 3.26 9.49
CA GLY A 70 3.88 2.16 9.42
C GLY A 70 3.81 1.36 10.71
N ASP A 71 2.89 0.39 10.73
CA ASP A 71 2.66 -0.53 11.83
C ASP A 71 3.21 -1.92 11.49
N LEU A 72 4.11 -2.43 12.32
CA LEU A 72 4.58 -3.82 12.26
C LEU A 72 3.58 -4.73 13.00
N HIS A 73 2.99 -5.68 12.27
CA HIS A 73 2.10 -6.69 12.83
C HIS A 73 2.88 -7.95 13.16
N ALA A 74 3.53 -7.97 14.32
CA ALA A 74 4.14 -9.18 14.85
C ALA A 74 3.06 -10.02 15.55
N ARG A 75 2.49 -11.03 14.88
CA ARG A 75 1.57 -11.98 15.52
C ARG A 75 2.16 -13.38 15.51
N GLN A 76 2.28 -13.99 16.70
CA GLN A 76 2.73 -15.36 16.94
C GLN A 76 4.18 -15.67 16.49
N LEU A 77 4.86 -16.58 17.19
CA LEU A 77 6.29 -16.89 16.99
C LEU A 77 6.64 -17.46 15.60
N PHE A 78 5.65 -17.79 14.78
CA PHE A 78 5.81 -18.48 13.49
C PHE A 78 5.14 -17.79 12.30
N GLN A 79 4.50 -16.63 12.48
CA GLN A 79 3.96 -15.92 11.31
C GLN A 79 5.05 -15.03 10.72
N SER A 80 5.03 -14.93 9.39
CA SER A 80 5.87 -13.97 8.69
C SER A 80 5.58 -12.54 9.15
N PRO A 81 6.60 -11.67 9.21
CA PRO A 81 6.40 -10.26 9.50
C PRO A 81 5.49 -9.63 8.44
N LYS A 82 4.69 -8.66 8.90
CA LYS A 82 3.78 -7.88 8.05
C LYS A 82 3.86 -6.42 8.46
N VAL A 83 3.98 -5.52 7.50
CA VAL A 83 4.01 -4.08 7.76
C VAL A 83 2.90 -3.41 6.97
N SER A 84 2.05 -2.65 7.64
CA SER A 84 1.08 -1.77 6.97
C SER A 84 1.52 -0.33 7.05
N PHE A 85 1.37 0.42 5.96
CA PHE A 85 1.68 1.85 5.91
C PHE A 85 0.72 2.57 4.95
N VAL A 86 0.82 3.89 4.84
CA VAL A 86 0.01 4.71 3.92
C VAL A 86 0.91 5.33 2.86
N HIS A 87 0.48 5.27 1.60
CA HIS A 87 1.13 5.89 0.45
C HIS A 87 0.07 6.67 -0.34
N GLN A 88 0.21 8.00 -0.42
CA GLN A 88 -0.78 8.89 -1.07
C GLN A 88 -2.24 8.61 -0.66
N GLY A 89 -2.48 8.38 0.63
CA GLY A 89 -3.81 8.05 1.16
C GLY A 89 -4.27 6.61 0.93
N ALA A 90 -3.60 5.83 0.07
CA ALA A 90 -3.87 4.41 -0.11
C ALA A 90 -3.18 3.56 0.97
N ARG A 91 -3.85 2.48 1.39
CA ARG A 91 -3.29 1.54 2.36
C ARG A 91 -2.37 0.57 1.62
N ALA A 92 -1.13 0.48 2.09
CA ALA A 92 -0.14 -0.47 1.63
C ALA A 92 0.09 -1.55 2.69
N LEU A 93 0.31 -2.78 2.23
CA LEU A 93 0.65 -3.94 3.07
C LEU A 93 1.82 -4.69 2.44
N LEU A 94 2.90 -4.79 3.19
CA LEU A 94 4.07 -5.60 2.90
C LEU A 94 4.00 -6.89 3.73
N THR A 95 4.20 -8.05 3.11
CA THR A 95 4.12 -9.38 3.75
C THR A 95 5.06 -10.37 3.07
N ILE A 96 5.45 -11.43 3.77
CA ILE A 96 6.02 -12.63 3.12
C ILE A 96 4.87 -13.59 2.80
N TYR A 97 4.84 -14.09 1.58
CA TYR A 97 3.85 -15.01 1.05
C TYR A 97 4.53 -16.30 0.59
N GLU A 98 3.96 -17.44 0.97
CA GLU A 98 4.41 -18.77 0.53
C GLU A 98 3.44 -19.28 -0.54
N ALA A 99 3.96 -19.66 -1.70
CA ALA A 99 3.13 -20.11 -2.81
C ALA A 99 2.91 -21.64 -2.75
N GLY A 100 1.64 -22.07 -2.67
CA GLY A 100 1.24 -23.48 -2.78
C GLY A 100 1.33 -24.31 -1.49
N ASP A 101 0.82 -25.54 -1.54
CA ASP A 101 0.63 -26.39 -0.35
C ASP A 101 1.90 -27.16 0.07
N ASN A 102 2.94 -27.19 -0.76
CA ASN A 102 4.16 -28.01 -0.57
C ASN A 102 5.43 -27.16 -0.47
N ALA A 103 5.51 -26.26 0.51
CA ALA A 103 6.70 -25.45 0.78
C ALA A 103 7.28 -24.77 -0.48
N GLY A 104 6.41 -24.15 -1.28
CA GLY A 104 6.84 -23.47 -2.49
C GLY A 104 7.72 -22.25 -2.19
N PRO A 105 8.21 -21.57 -3.24
CA PRO A 105 9.10 -20.44 -3.05
C PRO A 105 8.45 -19.37 -2.18
N LEU A 106 9.25 -18.76 -1.31
CA LEU A 106 8.84 -17.62 -0.51
C LEU A 106 8.96 -16.35 -1.34
N HIS A 107 7.99 -15.47 -1.16
CA HIS A 107 7.90 -14.21 -1.87
C HIS A 107 7.76 -13.05 -0.89
N THR A 108 8.45 -11.95 -1.16
CA THR A 108 8.10 -10.66 -0.58
C THR A 108 7.01 -10.04 -1.44
N GLN A 109 5.86 -9.75 -0.83
CA GLN A 109 4.68 -9.24 -1.50
C GLN A 109 4.30 -7.89 -0.93
N LEU A 110 4.10 -6.92 -1.81
CA LEU A 110 3.62 -5.59 -1.51
C LEU A 110 2.27 -5.39 -2.20
N THR A 111 1.27 -4.93 -1.46
CA THR A 111 -0.07 -4.66 -1.99
C THR A 111 -0.52 -3.26 -1.64
N TYR A 112 -1.17 -2.57 -2.59
CA TYR A 112 -1.83 -1.28 -2.38
C TYR A 112 -3.32 -1.41 -2.67
N THR A 113 -4.16 -0.75 -1.89
CA THR A 113 -5.57 -0.55 -2.26
C THR A 113 -5.68 0.35 -3.49
N VAL A 114 -6.59 0.03 -4.40
CA VAL A 114 -6.91 0.88 -5.56
C VAL A 114 -8.23 1.62 -5.33
N PRO A 115 -8.50 2.71 -6.06
CA PRO A 115 -9.78 3.42 -5.96
C PRO A 115 -10.99 2.51 -6.24
N GLU A 116 -12.09 2.79 -5.55
CA GLU A 116 -13.36 2.07 -5.74
C GLU A 116 -13.88 2.28 -7.17
N GLY A 117 -14.38 1.21 -7.80
CA GLY A 117 -14.88 1.26 -9.17
C GLY A 117 -13.84 1.05 -10.26
N TRP A 118 -12.57 0.78 -9.90
CA TRP A 118 -11.51 0.47 -10.86
C TRP A 118 -11.85 -0.72 -11.77
N PRO A 119 -12.02 -0.53 -13.10
CA PRO A 119 -12.53 -1.59 -13.98
C PRO A 119 -11.44 -2.45 -14.63
N TYR A 120 -10.17 -2.03 -14.51
CA TYR A 120 -9.08 -2.62 -15.27
C TYR A 120 -8.40 -3.78 -14.54
N ARG A 121 -7.93 -4.75 -15.33
CA ARG A 121 -7.10 -5.87 -14.89
C ARG A 121 -5.85 -5.89 -15.74
N LEU A 122 -4.70 -6.04 -15.09
CA LEU A 122 -3.42 -6.11 -15.76
C LEU A 122 -2.47 -7.01 -14.97
N GLU A 123 -1.75 -7.88 -15.68
CA GLU A 123 -0.70 -8.72 -15.12
C GLU A 123 0.58 -8.56 -15.96
N ILE A 124 1.71 -8.43 -15.28
CA ILE A 124 3.04 -8.35 -15.88
C ILE A 124 3.92 -9.37 -15.19
N TYR A 125 4.57 -10.21 -15.98
CA TYR A 125 5.57 -11.15 -15.50
C TYR A 125 6.65 -11.40 -16.55
N PRO A 126 7.87 -11.77 -16.15
CA PRO A 126 8.95 -12.06 -17.08
C PRO A 126 8.58 -13.19 -18.04
N GLN A 127 8.99 -13.06 -19.28
CA GLN A 127 8.90 -14.13 -20.26
C GLN A 127 9.90 -15.24 -19.89
N ARG A 128 9.39 -16.45 -19.61
CA ARG A 128 10.23 -17.57 -19.16
C ARG A 128 11.13 -18.14 -20.26
N ARG A 129 10.67 -18.09 -21.52
CA ARG A 129 11.42 -18.48 -22.72
C ARG A 129 11.00 -17.61 -23.91
N PRO A 130 11.95 -17.15 -24.74
CA PRO A 130 11.63 -16.42 -25.98
C PRO A 130 10.66 -17.20 -26.89
N ASP A 131 10.82 -18.53 -26.93
CA ASP A 131 10.06 -19.42 -27.81
C ASP A 131 8.69 -19.87 -27.25
N ASP A 132 8.40 -19.58 -25.96
CA ASP A 132 7.07 -19.84 -25.35
C ASP A 132 6.03 -18.77 -25.75
N ALA A 133 6.26 -18.06 -26.85
CA ALA A 133 5.40 -17.02 -27.39
C ALA A 133 4.12 -17.56 -28.04
N SER A 134 3.46 -18.54 -27.43
CA SER A 134 2.05 -18.78 -27.69
C SER A 134 1.29 -17.57 -27.15
N SER A 135 1.15 -16.55 -28.00
CA SER A 135 0.40 -15.34 -27.71
C SER A 135 -0.98 -15.76 -27.23
N SER A 136 -1.27 -15.55 -25.95
CA SER A 136 -2.63 -15.70 -25.47
C SER A 136 -3.47 -14.59 -26.08
N VAL A 137 -4.79 -14.80 -26.22
CA VAL A 137 -5.71 -13.80 -26.78
C VAL A 137 -5.68 -12.47 -25.99
N ASN A 138 -5.18 -12.50 -24.75
CA ASN A 138 -5.12 -11.34 -23.87
C ASN A 138 -3.72 -10.73 -23.75
N ASP A 139 -2.74 -11.19 -24.54
CA ASP A 139 -1.39 -10.65 -24.49
C ASP A 139 -1.35 -9.30 -25.23
N VAL A 140 -0.89 -8.27 -24.55
CA VAL A 140 -0.79 -6.90 -25.07
C VAL A 140 0.67 -6.63 -25.47
N ARG A 141 0.87 -6.09 -26.67
CA ARG A 141 2.17 -5.58 -27.15
C ARG A 141 2.23 -4.08 -26.94
N LEU A 142 3.22 -3.56 -26.22
CA LEU A 142 3.32 -2.13 -25.93
C LEU A 142 3.94 -1.33 -27.08
N GLY A 143 4.54 -2.00 -28.07
CA GLY A 143 5.25 -1.36 -29.17
C GLY A 143 6.68 -0.94 -28.80
N ASP A 144 7.17 -1.42 -27.65
CA ASP A 144 8.54 -1.28 -27.19
C ASP A 144 9.21 -2.66 -27.33
N PRO A 145 10.01 -2.90 -28.39
CA PRO A 145 10.55 -4.23 -28.68
C PRO A 145 11.40 -4.81 -27.55
N GLU A 146 12.09 -3.96 -26.79
CA GLU A 146 12.97 -4.40 -25.70
C GLU A 146 12.15 -4.84 -24.48
N PHE A 147 11.07 -4.12 -24.17
CA PHE A 147 10.15 -4.49 -23.09
C PHE A 147 9.30 -5.70 -23.48
N ASP A 148 8.74 -5.72 -24.69
CA ASP A 148 7.87 -6.77 -25.22
C ASP A 148 8.60 -8.12 -25.40
N ALA A 149 9.94 -8.10 -25.49
CA ALA A 149 10.77 -9.32 -25.51
C ALA A 149 11.10 -9.86 -24.12
N ARG A 150 10.96 -9.05 -23.06
CA ARG A 150 11.30 -9.42 -21.68
C ARG A 150 10.09 -9.77 -20.84
N TYR A 151 8.93 -9.22 -21.17
CA TYR A 151 7.73 -9.30 -20.36
C TYR A 151 6.54 -9.80 -21.17
N VAL A 152 5.70 -10.60 -20.51
CA VAL A 152 4.34 -10.85 -20.96
C VAL A 152 3.44 -9.90 -20.20
N VAL A 153 2.68 -9.09 -20.94
CA VAL A 153 1.67 -8.20 -20.40
C VAL A 153 0.31 -8.75 -20.77
N LYS A 154 -0.52 -9.04 -19.78
CA LYS A 154 -1.93 -9.42 -19.97
C LYS A 154 -2.82 -8.32 -19.46
N ALA A 155 -3.81 -7.90 -20.24
CA ALA A 155 -4.78 -6.92 -19.77
C ALA A 155 -6.16 -7.16 -20.39
N ASN A 156 -7.20 -6.69 -19.72
CA ASN A 156 -8.56 -6.68 -20.29
C ASN A 156 -8.81 -5.49 -21.23
N ASP A 157 -7.93 -4.48 -21.21
CA ASP A 157 -7.99 -3.30 -22.07
C ASP A 157 -6.55 -2.93 -22.51
N GLU A 158 -6.30 -2.99 -23.81
CA GLU A 158 -4.98 -2.73 -24.41
C GLU A 158 -4.57 -1.26 -24.30
N ARG A 159 -5.52 -0.34 -24.49
CA ARG A 159 -5.24 1.10 -24.43
C ARG A 159 -4.82 1.48 -23.02
N PHE A 160 -5.56 1.00 -22.02
CA PHE A 160 -5.21 1.15 -20.62
C PHE A 160 -3.81 0.59 -20.32
N ALA A 161 -3.48 -0.61 -20.81
CA ALA A 161 -2.16 -1.20 -20.56
C ALA A 161 -1.02 -0.33 -21.12
N ARG A 162 -1.20 0.25 -22.32
CA ARG A 162 -0.24 1.19 -22.92
C ARG A 162 -0.13 2.50 -22.13
N ASP A 163 -1.25 3.02 -21.64
CA ASP A 163 -1.28 4.23 -20.83
C ASP A 163 -0.69 3.99 -19.44
N PHE A 164 -0.94 2.83 -18.81
CA PHE A 164 -0.37 2.46 -17.52
C PHE A 164 1.14 2.22 -17.62
N LEU A 165 1.58 1.49 -18.65
CA LEU A 165 2.99 1.16 -18.88
C LEU A 165 3.68 2.21 -19.77
N ASP A 166 3.64 3.46 -19.32
CA ASP A 166 4.49 4.51 -19.89
C ASP A 166 5.98 4.27 -19.58
N GLY A 167 6.85 5.16 -20.07
CA GLY A 167 8.30 5.00 -19.89
C GLY A 167 8.75 4.90 -18.42
N ALA A 168 8.12 5.65 -17.52
CA ALA A 168 8.47 5.64 -16.09
C ALA A 168 7.98 4.36 -15.40
N ALA A 169 6.76 3.92 -15.71
CA ALA A 169 6.23 2.67 -15.18
C ALA A 169 7.01 1.45 -15.71
N ARG A 170 7.39 1.43 -16.99
CA ARG A 170 8.25 0.38 -17.57
C ARG A 170 9.61 0.32 -16.87
N GLN A 171 10.23 1.47 -16.61
CA GLN A 171 11.48 1.52 -15.86
C GLN A 171 11.30 0.98 -14.43
N ALA A 172 10.22 1.35 -13.74
CA ALA A 172 9.95 0.84 -12.40
C ALA A 172 9.77 -0.69 -12.37
N VAL A 173 9.13 -1.28 -13.39
CA VAL A 173 9.00 -2.73 -13.54
C VAL A 173 10.36 -3.40 -13.79
N GLU A 174 11.25 -2.79 -14.59
CA GLU A 174 12.62 -3.29 -14.81
C GLU A 174 13.48 -3.18 -13.55
N ASP A 175 13.37 -2.09 -12.79
CA ASP A 175 14.07 -1.93 -11.52
C ASP A 175 13.57 -2.94 -10.47
N LEU A 176 12.26 -3.20 -10.41
CA LEU A 176 11.68 -4.25 -9.58
C LEU A 176 12.21 -5.63 -9.97
N ARG A 177 12.41 -5.88 -11.27
CA ARG A 177 12.98 -7.14 -11.77
C ARG A 177 14.39 -7.34 -11.22
N ARG A 178 15.22 -6.30 -11.25
CA ARG A 178 16.63 -6.31 -10.82
C ARG A 178 16.84 -6.19 -9.31
N LEU A 179 15.78 -5.93 -8.55
CA LEU A 179 15.86 -5.59 -7.13
C LEU A 179 16.53 -6.69 -6.27
N THR A 180 16.44 -7.94 -6.68
CA THR A 180 17.13 -9.07 -6.03
C THR A 180 17.92 -9.87 -7.06
N GLY A 181 18.69 -10.86 -6.61
CA GLY A 181 19.54 -11.70 -7.49
C GLY A 181 18.81 -12.61 -8.48
N ASN A 182 17.51 -12.45 -8.69
CA ASN A 182 16.72 -13.16 -9.70
C ASN A 182 15.82 -12.18 -10.46
N ASP A 183 15.25 -12.61 -11.58
CA ASP A 183 14.36 -11.80 -12.42
C ASP A 183 12.87 -12.05 -12.15
N ARG A 184 12.53 -12.89 -11.18
CA ARG A 184 11.16 -13.36 -10.95
C ARG A 184 10.33 -12.31 -10.21
N ILE A 185 9.51 -11.61 -10.97
CA ILE A 185 8.50 -10.67 -10.47
C ILE A 185 7.11 -10.98 -11.02
N LEU A 186 6.09 -10.59 -10.28
CA LEU A 186 4.72 -10.51 -10.76
C LEU A 186 4.14 -9.17 -10.30
N VAL A 187 3.70 -8.36 -11.26
CA VAL A 187 2.88 -7.17 -11.01
C VAL A 187 1.46 -7.50 -11.46
N SER A 188 0.51 -7.40 -10.54
CA SER A 188 -0.90 -7.73 -10.79
C SER A 188 -1.75 -6.58 -10.29
N LEU A 189 -2.51 -5.99 -11.18
CA LEU A 189 -3.52 -4.97 -10.90
C LEU A 189 -4.90 -5.56 -11.16
N ASN A 190 -5.79 -5.43 -10.19
CA ASN A 190 -7.19 -5.84 -10.30
C ASN A 190 -8.09 -4.80 -9.62
N PRO A 191 -9.43 -4.92 -9.71
CA PRO A 191 -10.37 -3.95 -9.14
C PRO A 191 -10.24 -3.68 -7.64
N SER A 192 -9.54 -4.53 -6.89
CA SER A 192 -9.41 -4.40 -5.43
C SER A 192 -8.03 -3.93 -4.98
N ARG A 193 -6.97 -4.21 -5.76
CA ARG A 193 -5.59 -3.90 -5.36
C ARG A 193 -4.60 -3.95 -6.52
N LEU A 194 -3.51 -3.20 -6.34
CA LEU A 194 -2.23 -3.44 -7.00
C LEU A 194 -1.40 -4.37 -6.11
N MET A 195 -0.83 -5.42 -6.70
CA MET A 195 0.02 -6.40 -6.01
C MET A 195 1.33 -6.55 -6.76
N ILE A 196 2.43 -6.47 -6.04
CA ILE A 196 3.78 -6.70 -6.54
C ILE A 196 4.36 -7.84 -5.72
N ARG A 197 4.84 -8.88 -6.39
CA ARG A 197 5.40 -10.07 -5.77
C ARG A 197 6.80 -10.30 -6.32
N LYS A 198 7.79 -10.36 -5.42
CA LYS A 198 9.18 -10.70 -5.73
C LYS A 198 9.49 -12.09 -5.17
N GLU A 199 10.03 -12.99 -5.98
CA GLU A 199 10.43 -14.33 -5.52
C GLU A 199 11.76 -14.29 -4.76
N SER A 200 11.72 -13.70 -3.56
CA SER A 200 12.80 -13.68 -2.59
C SER A 200 12.22 -13.24 -1.25
N VAL A 201 12.77 -13.74 -0.16
CA VAL A 201 12.64 -13.05 1.13
C VAL A 201 13.60 -11.87 1.09
N ILE A 202 13.09 -10.66 1.33
CA ILE A 202 13.90 -9.45 1.43
C ILE A 202 14.07 -9.13 2.91
N ASP A 203 15.32 -9.15 3.36
CA ASP A 203 15.74 -8.96 4.75
C ASP A 203 16.65 -7.73 4.94
N ALA A 204 16.92 -6.96 3.89
CA ALA A 204 17.63 -5.69 3.96
C ALA A 204 16.62 -4.53 3.93
N PRO A 205 16.66 -3.60 4.91
CA PRO A 205 15.69 -2.50 4.97
C PRO A 205 15.77 -1.57 3.75
N GLU A 206 16.96 -1.32 3.22
CA GLU A 206 17.16 -0.46 2.04
C GLU A 206 16.51 -1.08 0.78
N THR A 207 16.53 -2.41 0.67
CA THR A 207 15.87 -3.14 -0.41
C THR A 207 14.35 -3.15 -0.24
N LEU A 208 13.85 -3.20 0.99
CA LEU A 208 12.40 -3.03 1.28
C LEU A 208 11.93 -1.62 0.94
N GLU A 209 12.71 -0.59 1.26
CA GLU A 209 12.43 0.80 0.88
C GLU A 209 12.36 0.94 -0.64
N SER A 210 13.34 0.39 -1.35
CA SER A 210 13.39 0.38 -2.81
C SER A 210 12.18 -0.35 -3.43
N LEU A 211 11.78 -1.51 -2.87
CA LEU A 211 10.56 -2.21 -3.28
C LEU A 211 9.32 -1.32 -3.14
N ALA A 212 9.19 -0.65 -2.00
CA ALA A 212 8.05 0.20 -1.68
C ALA A 212 8.02 1.51 -2.49
N ASP A 213 9.17 2.09 -2.82
CA ASP A 213 9.24 3.27 -3.70
C ASP A 213 8.88 2.93 -5.14
N LEU A 214 9.43 1.84 -5.67
CA LEU A 214 9.10 1.37 -7.02
C LEU A 214 7.64 0.95 -7.12
N GLY A 215 7.10 0.28 -6.10
CA GLY A 215 5.69 -0.05 -6.03
C GLY A 215 4.78 1.17 -5.87
N GLY A 216 5.23 2.16 -5.11
CA GLY A 216 4.56 3.45 -4.94
C GLY A 216 4.42 4.18 -6.28
N ARG A 217 5.48 4.22 -7.10
CA ARG A 217 5.42 4.84 -8.45
C ARG A 217 4.37 4.17 -9.36
N LEU A 218 4.26 2.85 -9.30
CA LEU A 218 3.22 2.13 -10.05
C LEU A 218 1.82 2.44 -9.51
N HIS A 219 1.67 2.59 -8.19
CA HIS A 219 0.40 2.99 -7.57
C HIS A 219 0.03 4.44 -7.90
N ASP A 220 0.98 5.38 -7.87
CA ASP A 220 0.78 6.77 -8.27
C ASP A 220 0.24 6.85 -9.71
N ARG A 221 0.69 5.95 -10.59
CA ARG A 221 0.17 5.85 -11.96
C ARG A 221 -1.28 5.37 -12.00
N VAL A 222 -1.67 4.43 -11.14
CA VAL A 222 -3.09 4.01 -11.00
C VAL A 222 -3.95 5.21 -10.60
N ASP A 223 -3.52 5.96 -9.58
CA ASP A 223 -4.26 7.12 -9.08
C ASP A 223 -4.41 8.22 -10.14
N LEU A 224 -3.33 8.55 -10.86
CA LEU A 224 -3.36 9.51 -11.96
C LEU A 224 -4.36 9.12 -13.06
N LEU A 225 -4.35 7.86 -13.49
CA LEU A 225 -5.27 7.36 -14.52
C LEU A 225 -6.72 7.34 -14.02
N TRP A 226 -6.92 7.03 -12.74
CA TRP A 226 -8.25 7.10 -12.12
C TRP A 226 -8.80 8.53 -12.13
N GLN A 227 -8.00 9.52 -11.70
CA GLN A 227 -8.41 10.93 -11.66
C GLN A 227 -8.84 11.43 -13.04
N ARG A 228 -8.05 11.09 -14.07
CA ARG A 228 -8.37 11.40 -15.48
C ARG A 228 -9.66 10.74 -15.96
N ALA A 229 -9.83 9.44 -15.68
CA ALA A 229 -11.03 8.71 -16.08
C ALA A 229 -12.30 9.16 -15.35
N SER A 230 -12.16 9.61 -14.10
CA SER A 230 -13.28 10.07 -13.27
C SER A 230 -13.80 11.45 -13.67
N GLY A 231 -13.19 12.12 -14.66
CA GLY A 231 -13.55 13.49 -15.03
C GLY A 231 -13.28 14.49 -13.91
N ILE A 232 -12.43 14.14 -12.92
CA ILE A 232 -11.89 15.11 -11.98
C ILE A 232 -10.84 15.88 -12.77
N GLU A 233 -11.30 16.90 -13.48
CA GLU A 233 -10.43 17.94 -14.01
C GLU A 233 -9.80 18.62 -12.80
N ILE A 234 -8.57 18.23 -12.48
CA ILE A 234 -7.74 19.00 -11.56
C ILE A 234 -7.54 20.32 -12.28
N LEU A 235 -8.29 21.35 -11.87
CA LEU A 235 -8.01 22.72 -12.24
C LEU A 235 -6.60 23.01 -11.71
N ASP A 236 -5.62 22.88 -12.61
CA ASP A 236 -4.21 23.13 -12.35
C ASP A 236 -4.09 24.56 -11.85
N GLU A 237 -3.78 24.67 -10.55
CA GLU A 237 -3.70 25.91 -9.78
C GLU A 237 -5.03 26.71 -9.76
N PRO A 238 -5.42 27.31 -8.63
CA PRO A 238 -6.35 28.43 -8.74
C PRO A 238 -5.61 29.43 -9.63
N GLU A 239 -6.10 29.66 -10.86
CA GLU A 239 -5.82 30.90 -11.57
C GLU A 239 -5.91 31.97 -10.49
N THR A 240 -4.76 32.58 -10.15
CA THR A 240 -4.73 33.63 -9.13
C THR A 240 -5.85 34.56 -9.56
N PRO A 241 -7.00 34.63 -8.85
CA PRO A 241 -8.16 35.25 -9.44
C PRO A 241 -7.68 36.65 -9.76
N ALA A 242 -7.68 37.01 -11.05
CA ALA A 242 -7.36 38.36 -11.45
C ALA A 242 -8.14 39.24 -10.47
N ALA A 243 -7.42 40.07 -9.70
CA ALA A 243 -7.86 40.67 -8.44
C ALA A 243 -9.02 41.68 -8.59
N THR A 244 -9.83 41.50 -9.63
CA THR A 244 -10.93 42.28 -10.13
C THR A 244 -12.25 41.49 -10.18
N GLY A 245 -12.27 40.22 -9.76
CA GLY A 245 -13.51 39.47 -9.58
C GLY A 245 -14.28 39.93 -8.35
N ASP A 246 -15.57 40.21 -8.51
CA ASP A 246 -16.47 40.58 -7.40
C ASP A 246 -16.49 39.46 -6.35
N VAL A 247 -15.94 39.74 -5.17
CA VAL A 247 -15.93 38.80 -4.04
C VAL A 247 -17.32 38.79 -3.40
N VAL A 248 -17.91 37.62 -3.15
CA VAL A 248 -19.25 37.48 -2.54
C VAL A 248 -19.16 36.83 -1.16
N CYS A 249 -19.90 37.38 -0.19
CA CYS A 249 -19.97 36.84 1.17
C CYS A 249 -20.82 35.58 1.22
N GLN A 250 -20.25 34.48 1.72
CA GLN A 250 -20.93 33.19 1.85
C GLN A 250 -22.02 33.14 2.95
N ILE A 251 -22.23 34.25 3.69
CA ILE A 251 -23.26 34.34 4.73
C ILE A 251 -24.51 35.02 4.18
N CYS A 252 -24.38 36.17 3.53
CA CYS A 252 -25.50 36.96 3.02
C CYS A 252 -25.70 36.86 1.50
N GLY A 253 -24.72 36.34 0.75
CA GLY A 253 -24.76 36.27 -0.72
C GLY A 253 -24.50 37.59 -1.44
N SER A 254 -24.22 38.68 -0.71
CA SER A 254 -23.94 40.00 -1.31
C SER A 254 -22.45 40.19 -1.62
N LYS A 255 -22.15 41.07 -2.59
CA LYS A 255 -20.78 41.49 -2.90
C LYS A 255 -20.12 42.14 -1.68
N ILE A 256 -18.84 41.88 -1.50
CA ILE A 256 -18.00 42.45 -0.45
C ILE A 256 -17.20 43.58 -1.07
N GLU A 257 -17.54 44.82 -0.67
CA GLU A 257 -16.73 45.98 -1.04
C GLU A 257 -15.31 45.83 -0.50
N PRO A 258 -14.28 46.25 -1.26
CA PRO A 258 -12.90 46.09 -0.84
C PRO A 258 -12.61 46.65 0.55
N GLU A 259 -13.25 47.74 0.97
CA GLU A 259 -13.04 48.39 2.26
C GLU A 259 -13.76 47.69 3.43
N ALA A 260 -14.82 46.92 3.16
CA ALA A 260 -15.69 46.32 4.17
C ALA A 260 -15.44 44.81 4.40
N LYS A 261 -14.22 44.34 4.09
CA LYS A 261 -13.86 42.92 4.13
C LYS A 261 -13.01 42.55 5.35
N VAL A 262 -13.41 41.48 6.03
CA VAL A 262 -12.56 40.73 6.97
C VAL A 262 -12.21 39.38 6.38
N VAL A 263 -11.03 38.84 6.71
CA VAL A 263 -10.56 37.58 6.14
C VAL A 263 -10.34 36.55 7.24
N CYS A 264 -10.89 35.35 7.08
CA CYS A 264 -10.66 34.25 8.00
C CYS A 264 -9.17 33.94 8.10
N ARG A 265 -8.60 33.93 9.33
CA ARG A 265 -7.16 33.68 9.53
C ARG A 265 -6.71 32.29 9.11
N ARG A 266 -7.62 31.31 9.12
CA ARG A 266 -7.30 29.91 8.84
C ARG A 266 -7.36 29.59 7.35
N CYS A 267 -8.44 29.98 6.67
CA CYS A 267 -8.71 29.55 5.29
C CYS A 267 -8.71 30.69 4.27
N GLY A 268 -8.49 31.95 4.69
CA GLY A 268 -8.44 33.08 3.76
C GLY A 268 -9.80 33.50 3.18
N THR A 269 -10.91 32.90 3.62
CA THR A 269 -12.24 33.24 3.10
C THR A 269 -12.66 34.65 3.54
N PRO A 270 -13.09 35.53 2.61
CA PRO A 270 -13.55 36.88 2.91
C PRO A 270 -15.02 36.89 3.39
N HIS A 271 -15.31 37.80 4.32
CA HIS A 271 -16.65 38.06 4.86
C HIS A 271 -16.87 39.57 5.04
N HIS A 272 -18.13 40.03 5.07
CA HIS A 272 -18.43 41.35 5.65
C HIS A 272 -18.15 41.33 7.15
N GLU A 273 -17.70 42.46 7.69
CA GLU A 273 -17.49 42.61 9.14
C GLU A 273 -18.76 42.29 9.94
N ASP A 274 -19.92 42.80 9.52
CA ASP A 274 -21.21 42.53 10.16
C ASP A 274 -21.60 41.05 10.10
N CYS A 275 -21.37 40.40 8.95
CA CYS A 275 -21.66 38.98 8.79
C CYS A 275 -20.75 38.13 9.67
N TRP A 276 -19.49 38.53 9.85
CA TRP A 276 -18.57 37.87 10.77
C TRP A 276 -19.01 38.04 12.23
N ALA A 277 -19.37 39.26 12.63
CA ALA A 277 -19.87 39.54 13.97
C ALA A 277 -21.17 38.78 14.28
N PHE A 278 -22.09 38.72 13.30
CA PHE A 278 -23.34 37.97 13.40
C PHE A 278 -23.13 36.46 13.51
N ASN A 279 -22.30 35.87 12.65
CA ASN A 279 -22.09 34.42 12.62
C ASN A 279 -21.10 33.92 13.68
N GLY A 280 -20.23 34.79 14.20
CA GLY A 280 -19.25 34.53 15.26
C GLY A 280 -18.09 33.58 14.90
N ARG A 281 -18.06 33.09 13.65
CA ARG A 281 -17.03 32.19 13.09
C ARG A 281 -17.09 32.16 11.56
N CYS A 282 -16.05 31.63 10.93
CA CYS A 282 -16.03 31.39 9.48
C CYS A 282 -17.16 30.43 9.05
N SER A 283 -17.89 30.79 8.00
CA SER A 283 -19.00 29.98 7.45
C SER A 283 -18.56 28.89 6.47
N THR A 284 -17.30 28.87 6.05
CA THR A 284 -16.74 27.82 5.19
C THR A 284 -16.83 26.48 5.90
N TYR A 285 -17.40 25.47 5.21
CA TYR A 285 -17.59 24.13 5.75
C TYR A 285 -16.28 23.58 6.34
N ALA A 286 -16.37 23.00 7.54
CA ALA A 286 -15.25 22.44 8.32
C ALA A 286 -14.14 23.42 8.79
N CYS A 287 -14.22 24.73 8.52
CA CYS A 287 -13.20 25.68 8.99
C CYS A 287 -13.35 26.03 10.48
N GLY A 288 -14.48 26.63 10.86
CA GLY A 288 -14.83 26.94 12.25
C GLY A 288 -13.93 27.94 13.00
N GLU A 289 -12.97 28.59 12.34
CA GLU A 289 -12.09 29.61 12.95
C GLU A 289 -12.92 30.82 13.42
N LYS A 290 -12.55 31.35 14.60
CA LYS A 290 -13.25 32.48 15.27
C LYS A 290 -12.48 33.79 15.18
N ARG A 291 -11.25 33.76 14.65
CA ARG A 291 -10.41 34.93 14.46
C ARG A 291 -10.33 35.31 12.98
N PHE A 292 -10.38 36.61 12.72
CA PHE A 292 -10.16 37.19 11.41
C PHE A 292 -8.91 38.08 11.42
N ALA A 293 -8.39 38.36 10.24
CA ALA A 293 -7.43 39.43 10.01
C ALA A 293 -8.21 40.65 9.46
N PRO A 294 -8.06 41.84 10.07
CA PRO A 294 -8.47 43.07 9.41
C PRO A 294 -7.60 43.25 8.16
N LYS A 295 -8.13 43.99 7.17
CA LYS A 295 -7.47 44.18 5.88
C LYS A 295 -6.08 44.84 6.04
N ASN A 296 -5.12 44.44 5.21
CA ASN A 296 -3.95 45.26 4.82
C ASN A 296 -4.34 46.14 3.63
#